data_AF-A0AAJ2DM91-F1
#
_entry.id   AF-A0AAJ2DM91-F1
#
_cell.length_a   1.000
_cell.length_b   1.000
_cell.length_c   1.000
_cell.angle_alpha   90.00
_cell.angle_beta   90.00
_cell.angle_gamma   90.00
#
_symmetry.space_group_name_H-M   'P 1'
#
loop_
_entity.id
_entity.type
_entity.pdbx_description
1 polymer ?
#
loop_
_entity_poly.entity_id
_entity_poly.type
_entity_poly.pdbx_seq_one_letter_code
_entity_poly.pdbx_strand_id
1 'polypeptide(L)'
;MKKSFYKKWWFWLFSIMIIMSMGVIILSHYANESTIKTSKAPVDKKIYQQELKSQIDLLTTNYDNIVEQDWLPTWTKLNSNPDNINTVELLDKMNHIANQFNEISKNTEMFKAEEKMKDPALKQKISHFKTAFIAASNCMENAALSVTQGLNNEKPLKDSLENAAQSLGLADQNIVIALSTLAELEGILGITKK
;
A
#
# COMPACT_ATOMS: atom_id res chain seq x y z
N MET A 1 9.05 -13.40 18.60
CA MET A 1 7.89 -12.57 19.01
C MET A 1 7.64 -11.52 17.94
N LYS A 2 6.77 -11.80 16.96
CA LYS A 2 6.32 -10.79 15.99
C LYS A 2 5.23 -9.98 16.68
N LYS A 3 5.57 -8.76 17.12
CA LYS A 3 4.57 -7.84 17.67
C LYS A 3 3.68 -7.38 16.52
N SER A 4 2.42 -7.84 16.54
CA SER A 4 1.36 -7.34 15.67
C SER A 4 1.05 -5.89 16.05
N PHE A 5 1.72 -4.94 15.38
CA PHE A 5 1.52 -3.50 15.55
C PHE A 5 0.42 -2.93 14.64
N TYR A 6 -0.18 -3.76 13.78
CA TYR A 6 -1.33 -3.44 12.93
C TYR A 6 -2.54 -2.87 13.69
N LYS A 7 -2.58 -2.97 15.02
CA LYS A 7 -3.68 -2.46 15.85
C LYS A 7 -3.59 -0.98 16.22
N LYS A 8 -2.43 -0.32 16.07
CA LYS A 8 -2.25 1.06 16.54
C LYS A 8 -2.50 2.13 15.46
N TRP A 9 -2.34 1.77 14.19
CA TRP A 9 -2.46 2.71 13.07
C TRP A 9 -3.92 3.07 12.73
N TRP A 10 -4.87 2.13 12.88
CA TRP A 10 -6.28 2.37 12.54
C TRP A 10 -6.98 3.38 13.47
N PHE A 11 -6.50 3.58 14.70
CA PHE A 11 -7.20 4.46 15.65
C PHE A 11 -6.94 5.97 15.47
N TRP A 12 -5.95 6.38 14.66
CA TRP A 12 -5.60 7.80 14.52
C TRP A 12 -6.09 8.46 13.22
N LEU A 13 -6.73 7.71 12.30
CA LEU A 13 -7.31 8.24 11.06
C LEU A 13 -8.84 8.50 11.12
N PHE A 14 -9.49 8.30 12.28
CA PHE A 14 -10.92 8.58 12.45
C PHE A 14 -11.23 10.04 12.80
N SER A 15 -10.92 10.96 11.88
CA SER A 15 -11.59 12.28 11.88
C SER A 15 -12.28 12.62 10.55
N ILE A 16 -12.57 11.63 9.71
CA ILE A 16 -13.52 11.80 8.59
C ILE A 16 -14.54 10.65 8.60
N MET A 17 -15.53 10.82 9.48
CA MET A 17 -16.80 10.08 9.52
C MET A 17 -17.64 10.37 8.26
N ILE A 18 -17.20 9.96 7.05
CA ILE A 18 -18.04 10.03 5.82
C ILE A 18 -17.96 8.76 4.94
N ILE A 19 -16.99 7.85 5.13
CA ILE A 19 -16.75 6.75 4.16
C ILE A 19 -17.57 5.46 4.46
N MET A 20 -18.41 5.45 5.50
CA MET A 20 -19.21 4.26 5.86
C MET A 20 -20.36 3.93 4.88
N SER A 21 -20.72 4.82 3.96
CA SER A 21 -21.87 4.57 3.04
C SER A 21 -21.48 3.98 1.67
N MET A 22 -20.26 4.23 1.15
CA MET A 22 -19.85 3.71 -0.17
C MET A 22 -19.22 2.31 -0.11
N GLY A 23 -18.58 1.95 1.01
CA GLY A 23 -17.93 0.63 1.15
C GLY A 23 -18.92 -0.54 1.16
N VAL A 24 -20.15 -0.32 1.66
CA VAL A 24 -21.20 -1.37 1.70
C VAL A 24 -21.74 -1.68 0.30
N ILE A 25 -21.81 -0.68 -0.59
CA ILE A 25 -22.35 -0.86 -1.94
C ILE A 25 -21.39 -1.70 -2.80
N ILE A 26 -20.08 -1.45 -2.72
CA ILE A 26 -19.07 -2.22 -3.45
C ILE A 26 -18.96 -3.66 -2.90
N LEU A 27 -19.01 -3.84 -1.58
CA LEU A 27 -18.96 -5.16 -0.94
C LEU A 27 -20.18 -6.03 -1.32
N SER A 28 -21.36 -5.42 -1.46
CA SER A 28 -22.60 -6.12 -1.80
C SER A 28 -22.66 -6.63 -3.24
N HIS A 29 -21.97 -5.97 -4.18
CA HIS A 29 -21.97 -6.38 -5.60
C HIS A 29 -21.01 -7.54 -5.93
N TYR A 30 -20.05 -7.85 -5.05
CA TYR A 30 -19.08 -8.93 -5.23
C TYR A 30 -19.37 -10.19 -4.41
N ALA A 31 -20.30 -10.14 -3.45
CA ALA A 31 -20.62 -11.26 -2.57
C ALA A 31 -21.42 -12.40 -3.23
N ASN A 32 -21.61 -12.37 -4.55
CA ASN A 32 -22.46 -13.30 -5.27
C ASN A 32 -21.70 -14.01 -6.40
N GLU A 33 -20.62 -14.72 -6.07
CA GLU A 33 -20.03 -15.67 -7.01
C GLU A 33 -19.56 -16.96 -6.32
N SER A 34 -20.44 -17.96 -6.43
CA SER A 34 -20.23 -19.41 -6.49
C SER A 34 -19.13 -20.08 -5.65
N THR A 35 -19.58 -21.04 -4.86
CA THR A 35 -18.84 -22.20 -4.32
C THR A 35 -17.83 -22.79 -5.32
N ILE A 36 -16.54 -22.47 -5.15
CA ILE A 36 -15.45 -23.03 -5.96
C ILE A 36 -15.15 -24.47 -5.52
N LYS A 37 -15.29 -25.39 -6.48
CA LYS A 37 -15.00 -26.83 -6.36
C LYS A 37 -13.51 -27.10 -6.11
N THR A 38 -13.26 -27.89 -5.08
CA THR A 38 -12.00 -28.21 -4.38
C THR A 38 -10.96 -29.05 -5.15
N SER A 39 -10.74 -28.85 -6.45
CA SER A 39 -9.82 -29.73 -7.23
C SER A 39 -8.45 -29.12 -7.59
N LYS A 40 -8.33 -27.78 -7.78
CA LYS A 40 -7.05 -27.11 -8.16
C LYS A 40 -6.31 -26.38 -7.03
N ALA A 41 -6.97 -26.18 -5.89
CA ALA A 41 -6.42 -25.51 -4.72
C ALA A 41 -5.06 -26.03 -4.20
N PRO A 42 -4.71 -27.34 -4.25
CA PRO A 42 -3.44 -27.79 -3.67
C PRO A 42 -2.19 -27.36 -4.47
N VAL A 43 -2.30 -27.20 -5.80
CA VAL A 43 -1.16 -26.78 -6.65
C VAL A 43 -0.87 -25.30 -6.45
N ASP A 44 -1.87 -24.44 -6.58
CA ASP A 44 -1.69 -23.00 -6.41
C ASP A 44 -1.32 -22.60 -4.98
N LYS A 45 -1.79 -23.35 -3.99
CA LYS A 45 -1.34 -23.19 -2.60
C LYS A 45 0.17 -23.42 -2.48
N LYS A 46 0.68 -24.49 -3.10
CA LYS A 46 2.11 -24.80 -3.08
C LYS A 46 2.93 -23.73 -3.80
N ILE A 47 2.49 -23.31 -4.99
CA ILE A 47 3.13 -22.22 -5.76
C ILE A 47 3.18 -20.95 -4.92
N TYR A 48 2.05 -20.54 -4.34
CA TYR A 48 2.00 -19.35 -3.51
C TYR A 48 2.97 -19.43 -2.34
N GLN A 49 2.93 -20.52 -1.57
CA GLN A 49 3.76 -20.67 -0.37
C GLN A 49 5.26 -20.77 -0.67
N GLN A 50 5.64 -21.43 -1.76
CA GLN A 50 7.04 -21.70 -2.08
C GLN A 50 7.69 -20.62 -2.94
N GLU A 51 6.92 -19.94 -3.80
CA GLU A 51 7.48 -19.05 -4.82
C GLU A 51 7.05 -17.60 -4.70
N LEU A 52 5.85 -17.33 -4.19
CA LEU A 52 5.27 -15.98 -4.20
C LEU A 52 5.35 -15.30 -2.84
N LYS A 53 5.08 -16.06 -1.77
CA LYS A 53 4.87 -15.50 -0.44
C LYS A 53 6.07 -14.70 0.07
N SER A 54 7.28 -15.21 -0.08
CA SER A 54 8.48 -14.50 0.39
C SER A 54 8.69 -13.15 -0.31
N GLN A 55 8.39 -13.06 -1.61
CA GLN A 55 8.51 -11.81 -2.36
C GLN A 55 7.40 -10.82 -1.98
N ILE A 56 6.16 -11.30 -1.79
CA ILE A 56 5.05 -10.47 -1.31
C ILE A 56 5.32 -9.95 0.10
N ASP A 57 5.78 -10.82 1.00
CA ASP A 57 6.14 -10.45 2.37
C ASP A 57 7.29 -9.42 2.37
N LEU A 58 8.27 -9.54 1.45
CA LEU A 58 9.35 -8.57 1.28
C LEU A 58 8.85 -7.21 0.78
N LEU A 59 8.02 -7.19 -0.27
CA LEU A 59 7.46 -5.95 -0.83
C LEU A 59 6.64 -5.20 0.22
N THR A 60 5.75 -5.90 0.92
CA THR A 60 4.89 -5.31 1.96
C THR A 60 5.70 -4.84 3.17
N THR A 61 6.70 -5.61 3.61
CA THR A 61 7.59 -5.19 4.71
C THR A 61 8.42 -3.97 4.32
N ASN A 62 8.92 -3.89 3.09
CA ASN A 62 9.68 -2.72 2.63
C ASN A 62 8.80 -1.47 2.59
N TYR A 63 7.56 -1.60 2.10
CA TYR A 63 6.58 -0.51 2.13
C TYR A 63 6.34 -0.02 3.57
N ASP A 64 6.00 -0.93 4.49
CA ASP A 64 5.74 -0.60 5.89
C ASP A 64 6.97 0.05 6.54
N ASN A 65 8.17 -0.44 6.27
CA ASN A 65 9.41 0.14 6.81
C ASN A 65 9.64 1.57 6.36
N ILE A 66 9.46 1.89 5.06
CA ILE A 66 9.62 3.27 4.57
C ILE A 66 8.57 4.18 5.23
N VAL A 67 7.33 3.70 5.34
CA VAL A 67 6.26 4.46 6.01
C VAL A 67 6.64 4.78 7.46
N GLU A 68 7.04 3.76 8.23
CA GLU A 68 7.30 3.88 9.66
C GLU A 68 8.59 4.63 9.99
N GLN A 69 9.66 4.37 9.23
CA GLN A 69 11.01 4.82 9.57
C GLN A 69 11.37 6.14 8.91
N ASP A 70 10.87 6.37 7.69
CA ASP A 70 11.29 7.53 6.88
C ASP A 70 10.14 8.54 6.74
N TRP A 71 8.99 8.12 6.18
CA TRP A 71 7.89 9.02 5.86
C TRP A 71 7.24 9.64 7.10
N LEU A 72 6.75 8.82 8.03
CA LEU A 72 5.97 9.30 9.18
C LEU A 72 6.76 10.28 10.07
N PRO A 73 8.03 10.01 10.43
CA PRO A 73 8.84 10.97 11.19
C PRO A 73 9.04 12.28 10.42
N THR A 74 9.28 12.19 9.11
CA THR A 74 9.51 13.36 8.25
C THR A 74 8.26 14.22 8.13
N TRP A 75 7.10 13.60 7.87
CA TRP A 75 5.80 14.27 7.80
C TRP A 75 5.41 14.89 9.15
N THR A 76 5.69 14.22 10.26
CA THR A 76 5.42 14.74 11.61
C THR A 76 6.28 15.98 11.90
N LYS A 77 7.57 15.94 11.57
CA LYS A 77 8.49 17.08 11.72
C LYS A 77 8.00 18.29 10.91
N LEU A 78 7.56 18.05 9.68
CA LEU A 78 7.04 19.08 8.77
C LEU A 78 5.80 19.79 9.33
N ASN A 79 4.85 19.04 9.88
CA ASN A 79 3.60 19.60 10.40
C ASN A 79 3.71 20.20 11.81
N SER A 80 4.75 19.84 12.59
CA SER A 80 4.87 20.29 13.97
C SER A 80 5.63 21.61 14.14
N ASN A 81 6.59 21.93 13.25
CA ASN A 81 7.43 23.13 13.37
C ASN A 81 7.88 23.64 11.98
N PRO A 82 6.98 24.19 11.16
CA PRO A 82 7.30 24.60 9.78
C PRO A 82 8.39 25.68 9.69
N ASP A 83 8.51 26.56 10.71
CA ASP A 83 9.38 27.74 10.67
C ASP A 83 10.85 27.46 11.02
N ASN A 84 11.20 26.26 11.49
CA ASN A 84 12.55 25.90 11.96
C ASN A 84 13.09 24.62 11.30
N ILE A 85 12.69 24.38 10.04
CA ILE A 85 13.10 23.19 9.29
C ILE A 85 14.33 23.54 8.45
N ASN A 86 15.35 22.68 8.54
CA ASN A 86 16.42 22.66 7.56
C ASN A 86 15.86 22.18 6.21
N THR A 87 15.55 23.12 5.32
CA THR A 87 14.93 22.86 4.01
C THR A 87 15.76 21.91 3.16
N VAL A 88 17.09 22.00 3.19
CA VAL A 88 17.98 21.14 2.39
C VAL A 88 17.88 19.69 2.88
N GLU A 89 17.99 19.47 4.19
CA GLU A 89 17.86 18.13 4.79
C GLU A 89 16.47 17.52 4.50
N LEU A 90 15.41 18.32 4.57
CA LEU A 90 14.06 17.86 4.30
C LEU A 90 13.86 17.52 2.82
N LEU A 91 14.42 18.32 1.91
CA LEU A 91 14.37 18.08 0.47
C LEU A 91 15.04 16.76 0.10
N ASP A 92 16.25 16.52 0.63
CA ASP A 92 16.99 15.28 0.40
C ASP A 92 16.21 14.07 0.92
N LYS A 93 15.60 14.18 2.10
CA LYS A 93 14.76 13.13 2.67
C LYS A 93 13.52 12.83 1.83
N MET A 94 12.79 13.85 1.37
CA MET A 94 11.60 13.63 0.56
C MET A 94 11.93 13.04 -0.81
N ASN A 95 13.02 13.47 -1.44
CA ASN A 95 13.50 12.87 -2.68
C ASN A 95 13.94 11.41 -2.48
N HIS A 96 14.59 11.09 -1.36
CA HIS A 96 14.94 9.72 -1.01
C HIS A 96 13.69 8.85 -0.87
N ILE A 97 12.69 9.31 -0.11
CA ILE A 97 11.43 8.58 0.10
C ILE A 97 10.69 8.36 -1.22
N ALA A 98 10.61 9.39 -2.08
CA ALA A 98 10.01 9.27 -3.40
C ALA A 98 10.67 8.15 -4.23
N ASN A 99 12.01 8.13 -4.25
CA ASN A 99 12.77 7.11 -4.96
C ASN A 99 12.53 5.69 -4.40
N GLN A 100 12.47 5.53 -3.08
CA GLN A 100 12.21 4.21 -2.47
C GLN A 100 10.82 3.68 -2.88
N PHE A 101 9.78 4.52 -2.91
CA PHE A 101 8.45 4.10 -3.35
C PHE A 101 8.37 3.81 -4.85
N ASN A 102 9.07 4.59 -5.68
CA ASN A 102 9.23 4.30 -7.11
C ASN A 102 9.89 2.93 -7.34
N GLU A 103 10.93 2.61 -6.57
CA GLU A 103 11.59 1.30 -6.63
C GLU A 103 10.65 0.16 -6.21
N ILE A 104 9.83 0.34 -5.17
CA ILE A 104 8.81 -0.65 -4.79
C ILE A 104 7.81 -0.86 -5.92
N SER A 105 7.35 0.22 -6.55
CA SER A 105 6.41 0.16 -7.68
C SER A 105 6.98 -0.67 -8.83
N LYS A 106 8.21 -0.36 -9.26
CA LYS A 106 8.94 -1.09 -10.32
C LYS A 106 9.19 -2.56 -9.95
N ASN A 107 9.61 -2.83 -8.72
CA ASN A 107 9.84 -4.19 -8.25
C ASN A 107 8.54 -5.00 -8.24
N THR A 108 7.42 -4.38 -7.89
CA THR A 108 6.09 -5.01 -7.93
C THR A 108 5.66 -5.27 -9.37
N GLU A 109 5.90 -4.34 -10.29
CA GLU A 109 5.59 -4.52 -11.71
C GLU A 109 6.37 -5.71 -12.32
N MET A 110 7.68 -5.79 -12.06
CA MET A 110 8.55 -6.88 -12.52
C MET A 110 8.19 -8.25 -11.90
N PHE A 111 7.53 -8.26 -10.74
CA PHE A 111 7.10 -9.49 -10.07
C PHE A 111 5.91 -10.14 -10.80
N LYS A 112 6.22 -11.02 -11.77
CA LYS A 112 5.25 -11.77 -12.62
C LYS A 112 4.51 -12.90 -11.89
N ALA A 113 3.86 -12.60 -10.76
CA ALA A 113 3.19 -13.58 -9.90
C ALA A 113 2.00 -14.28 -10.58
N GLU A 114 1.25 -13.54 -11.39
CA GLU A 114 0.09 -13.99 -12.14
C GLU A 114 0.44 -15.06 -13.19
N GLU A 115 1.65 -15.05 -13.74
CA GLU A 115 2.10 -16.03 -14.72
C GLU A 115 2.29 -17.41 -14.08
N LYS A 116 2.54 -17.46 -12.76
CA LYS A 116 2.85 -18.68 -12.02
C LYS A 116 1.60 -19.44 -11.58
N MET A 117 0.55 -18.73 -11.19
CA MET A 117 -0.72 -19.34 -10.75
C MET A 117 -1.39 -20.13 -11.90
N LYS A 118 -2.24 -21.10 -11.57
CA LYS A 118 -2.97 -21.95 -12.54
C LYS A 118 -4.46 -21.62 -12.60
N ASP A 119 -5.07 -21.39 -11.44
CA ASP A 119 -6.47 -20.99 -11.36
C ASP A 119 -6.69 -19.55 -11.87
N PRO A 120 -7.59 -19.32 -12.85
CA PRO A 120 -7.85 -17.99 -13.40
C PRO A 120 -8.34 -16.96 -12.36
N ALA A 121 -9.15 -17.36 -11.38
CA ALA A 121 -9.64 -16.45 -10.35
C ALA A 121 -8.50 -16.05 -9.39
N LEU A 122 -7.60 -16.98 -9.07
CA LEU A 122 -6.41 -16.67 -8.27
C LEU A 122 -5.41 -15.78 -9.04
N LYS A 123 -5.25 -15.99 -10.35
CA LYS A 123 -4.48 -15.08 -11.23
C LYS A 123 -5.02 -13.66 -11.18
N GLN A 124 -6.33 -13.51 -11.29
CA GLN A 124 -6.97 -12.20 -11.24
C GLN A 124 -6.77 -11.54 -9.88
N LYS A 125 -6.95 -12.27 -8.77
CA LYS A 125 -6.71 -11.73 -7.43
C LYS A 125 -5.27 -11.29 -7.21
N ILE A 126 -4.27 -12.07 -7.63
CA ILE A 126 -2.87 -11.66 -7.47
C ILE A 126 -2.52 -10.45 -8.36
N SER A 127 -3.11 -10.37 -9.55
CA SER A 127 -2.98 -9.20 -10.43
C SER A 127 -3.61 -7.95 -9.80
N HIS A 128 -4.81 -8.05 -9.24
CA HIS A 128 -5.47 -6.95 -8.54
C HIS A 128 -4.66 -6.48 -7.31
N PHE A 129 -4.08 -7.41 -6.54
CA PHE A 129 -3.15 -7.06 -5.47
C PHE A 129 -1.98 -6.20 -6.00
N LYS A 130 -1.30 -6.64 -7.06
CA LYS A 130 -0.18 -5.90 -7.65
C LYS A 130 -0.60 -4.50 -8.10
N THR A 131 -1.71 -4.39 -8.83
CA THR A 131 -2.21 -3.10 -9.33
C THR A 131 -2.49 -2.11 -8.20
N ALA A 132 -3.20 -2.56 -7.16
CA ALA A 132 -3.49 -1.71 -6.01
C ALA A 132 -2.21 -1.36 -5.22
N PHE A 133 -1.28 -2.30 -5.06
CA PHE A 133 -0.02 -2.06 -4.36
C PHE A 133 0.90 -1.07 -5.09
N ILE A 134 0.97 -1.17 -6.43
CA ILE A 134 1.63 -0.19 -7.30
C ILE A 134 0.99 1.18 -7.14
N ALA A 135 -0.35 1.25 -7.20
CA ALA A 135 -1.07 2.51 -7.03
C ALA A 135 -0.80 3.14 -5.66
N ALA A 136 -0.78 2.35 -4.58
CA ALA A 136 -0.42 2.82 -3.25
C ALA A 136 1.00 3.40 -3.20
N SER A 137 1.96 2.69 -3.81
CA SER A 137 3.37 3.13 -3.87
C SER A 137 3.52 4.43 -4.66
N ASN A 138 2.90 4.53 -5.83
CA ASN A 138 2.92 5.74 -6.65
C ASN A 138 2.26 6.94 -5.93
N CYS A 139 1.21 6.70 -5.13
CA CYS A 139 0.59 7.75 -4.33
C CYS A 139 1.52 8.25 -3.22
N MET A 140 2.27 7.36 -2.56
CA MET A 140 3.29 7.75 -1.58
C MET A 140 4.45 8.52 -2.22
N GLU A 141 4.92 8.09 -3.40
CA GLU A 141 5.90 8.82 -4.20
C GLU A 141 5.39 10.24 -4.52
N ASN A 142 4.16 10.35 -5.04
CA ASN A 142 3.55 11.64 -5.36
C ASN A 142 3.38 12.54 -4.12
N ALA A 143 3.10 11.96 -2.96
CA ALA A 143 3.04 12.72 -1.71
C ALA A 143 4.40 13.35 -1.39
N ALA A 144 5.48 12.57 -1.48
CA ALA A 144 6.83 13.06 -1.25
C ALA A 144 7.27 14.10 -2.28
N LEU A 145 7.00 13.87 -3.57
CA LEU A 145 7.30 14.82 -4.64
C LEU A 145 6.52 16.14 -4.49
N SER A 146 5.27 16.08 -4.03
CA SER A 146 4.47 17.29 -3.77
C SER A 146 5.10 18.17 -2.69
N VAL A 147 5.66 17.56 -1.63
CA VAL A 147 6.41 18.27 -0.61
C VAL A 147 7.69 18.87 -1.18
N THR A 148 8.47 18.10 -1.94
CA THR A 148 9.67 18.58 -2.65
C THR A 148 9.36 19.83 -3.50
N GLN A 149 8.28 19.82 -4.29
CA GLN A 149 7.85 20.97 -5.10
C GLN A 149 7.58 22.23 -4.25
N GLY A 150 6.97 22.05 -3.08
CA GLY A 150 6.70 23.15 -2.15
C GLY A 150 7.98 23.73 -1.54
N LEU A 151 8.93 22.86 -1.19
CA LEU A 151 10.23 23.28 -0.65
C LEU A 151 11.13 23.96 -1.69
N ASN A 152 10.99 23.60 -2.97
CA ASN A 152 11.68 24.25 -4.10
C ASN A 152 11.02 25.56 -4.54
N ASN A 153 9.92 25.99 -3.91
CA ASN A 153 9.11 27.14 -4.35
C ASN A 153 8.53 27.01 -5.78
N GLU A 154 8.42 25.78 -6.31
CA GLU A 154 7.75 25.53 -7.59
C GLU A 154 6.24 25.75 -7.48
N LYS A 155 5.70 25.54 -6.27
CA LYS A 155 4.32 25.80 -5.88
C LYS A 155 4.26 26.39 -4.47
N PRO A 156 3.18 27.09 -4.09
CA PRO A 156 2.97 27.49 -2.71
C PRO A 156 3.04 26.29 -1.77
N LEU A 157 3.83 26.40 -0.69
CA LEU A 157 4.03 25.30 0.27
C LEU A 157 2.69 24.75 0.79
N LYS A 158 1.72 25.62 1.08
CA LYS A 158 0.38 25.21 1.52
C LYS A 158 -0.30 24.27 0.51
N ASP A 159 -0.32 24.65 -0.76
CA ASP A 159 -0.97 23.86 -1.83
C ASP A 159 -0.23 22.53 -2.04
N SER A 160 1.11 22.56 -1.95
CA SER A 160 1.95 21.37 -1.97
C SER A 160 1.66 20.40 -0.82
N LEU A 161 1.47 20.91 0.40
CA LEU A 161 1.09 20.10 1.56
C LEU A 161 -0.33 19.51 1.42
N GLU A 162 -1.26 20.28 0.85
CA GLU A 162 -2.61 19.77 0.56
C GLU A 162 -2.58 18.64 -0.48
N ASN A 163 -1.83 18.82 -1.58
CA ASN A 163 -1.64 17.77 -2.60
C ASN A 163 -0.97 16.52 -2.02
N ALA A 164 0.01 16.70 -1.13
CA ALA A 164 0.64 15.59 -0.42
C ALA A 164 -0.37 14.84 0.45
N ALA A 165 -1.21 15.56 1.21
CA ALA A 165 -2.26 14.96 2.04
C ALA A 165 -3.32 14.21 1.22
N GLN A 166 -3.74 14.76 0.07
CA GLN A 166 -4.65 14.08 -0.85
C GLN A 166 -4.04 12.79 -1.39
N SER A 167 -2.75 12.84 -1.78
CA SER A 167 -2.01 11.67 -2.27
C SER A 167 -1.89 10.59 -1.18
N LEU A 168 -1.64 10.98 0.08
CA LEU A 168 -1.67 10.04 1.21
C LEU A 168 -3.03 9.37 1.39
N GLY A 169 -4.12 10.12 1.30
CA GLY A 169 -5.47 9.53 1.38
C GLY A 169 -5.72 8.48 0.30
N LEU A 170 -5.21 8.69 -0.92
CA LEU A 170 -5.26 7.70 -2.00
C LEU A 170 -4.33 6.50 -1.75
N ALA A 171 -3.15 6.74 -1.17
CA ALA A 171 -2.23 5.66 -0.79
C ALA A 171 -2.90 4.71 0.22
N ASP A 172 -3.52 5.26 1.26
CA ASP A 172 -4.25 4.52 2.30
C ASP A 172 -5.38 3.66 1.70
N GLN A 173 -6.15 4.21 0.77
CA GLN A 173 -7.21 3.46 0.09
C GLN A 173 -6.64 2.28 -0.70
N ASN A 174 -5.59 2.52 -1.49
CA ASN A 174 -5.02 1.50 -2.35
C ASN A 174 -4.28 0.40 -1.55
N ILE A 175 -3.60 0.74 -0.46
CA ILE A 175 -2.93 -0.28 0.37
C ILE A 175 -3.96 -1.17 1.09
N VAL A 176 -5.09 -0.61 1.53
CA VAL A 176 -6.20 -1.39 2.10
C VAL A 176 -6.78 -2.35 1.06
N ILE A 177 -7.00 -1.91 -0.17
CA ILE A 177 -7.48 -2.76 -1.27
C ILE A 177 -6.47 -3.88 -1.56
N ALA A 178 -5.19 -3.56 -1.66
CA ALA A 178 -4.14 -4.53 -1.92
C ALA A 178 -4.10 -5.62 -0.83
N LEU A 179 -4.00 -5.23 0.43
CA LEU A 179 -3.89 -6.16 1.55
C LEU A 179 -5.16 -6.99 1.77
N SER A 180 -6.34 -6.42 1.49
CA SER A 180 -7.60 -7.15 1.55
C SER A 180 -7.69 -8.20 0.45
N THR A 181 -7.33 -7.84 -0.78
CA THR A 181 -7.28 -8.77 -1.92
C THR A 181 -6.31 -9.93 -1.65
N LEU A 182 -5.15 -9.62 -1.05
CA LEU A 182 -4.17 -10.63 -0.65
C LEU A 182 -4.73 -11.57 0.42
N ALA A 183 -5.43 -11.03 1.43
CA ALA A 183 -6.05 -11.82 2.49
C ALA A 183 -7.16 -12.74 1.95
N GLU A 184 -7.97 -12.27 1.00
CA GLU A 184 -8.97 -13.10 0.32
C GLU A 184 -8.32 -14.25 -0.47
N LEU A 185 -7.23 -13.96 -1.20
CA LEU A 185 -6.45 -14.97 -1.91
C LEU A 185 -5.91 -16.02 -0.94
N GLU A 186 -5.30 -15.61 0.18
CA GLU A 186 -4.82 -16.50 1.24
C GLU A 186 -5.97 -17.34 1.84
N GLY A 187 -7.15 -16.74 2.01
CA GLY A 187 -8.37 -17.41 2.46
C GLY A 187 -8.83 -18.52 1.50
N ILE A 188 -8.86 -18.25 0.19
CA ILE A 188 -9.21 -19.26 -0.83
C ILE A 188 -8.18 -20.41 -0.84
N LEU A 189 -6.90 -20.10 -0.63
CA LEU A 189 -5.84 -21.11 -0.53
C LEU A 189 -5.84 -21.88 0.80
N GLY A 190 -6.70 -21.51 1.75
CA GLY A 190 -6.72 -22.07 3.10
C GLY A 190 -5.41 -21.85 3.83
N ILE A 191 -4.79 -20.67 3.66
CA ILE A 191 -3.60 -20.22 4.36
C ILE A 191 -4.08 -19.33 5.50
N THR A 192 -4.10 -19.88 6.71
CA THR A 192 -4.44 -19.13 7.91
C THR A 192 -3.24 -18.33 8.39
N LYS A 193 -3.44 -17.02 8.64
CA LYS A 193 -2.48 -16.21 9.40
C LYS A 193 -2.47 -16.77 10.84
N LYS A 194 -1.33 -17.35 11.25
CA LYS A 194 -1.09 -17.76 12.64
C LYS A 194 -0.84 -16.54 13.53
#